data_AF-A0A2E4FSZ3-F1
#
_entry.id   AF-A0A2E4FSZ3-F1
#
_cell.length_a   1.000
_cell.length_b   1.000
_cell.length_c   1.000
_cell.angle_alpha   90.00
_cell.angle_beta   90.00
_cell.angle_gamma   90.00
#
_symmetry.space_group_name_H-M   'P 1'
#
loop_
_entity.id
_entity.type
_entity.pdbx_description
1 polymer ?
#
loop_
_entity_poly.entity_id
_entity_poly.type
_entity_poly.pdbx_seq_one_letter_code
_entity_poly.pdbx_strand_id
1 'polypeptide(L)'
;MLAVALLAVAGVVGTNAVRELREVTGIGEGTVMSLDDTAPPKSVPPGAVRLPVLLLKGDVRVRIGDSASQVATLLGRGAEVGRHDVERTADGDRLVRFYEYGDTRFLLVFSLVESPQDPVVADIYRH
;
A
#
# COMPACT_ATOMS: atom_id res chain seq x y z
N MET A 1 23.82 -18.84 -38.31
CA MET A 1 22.44 -18.41 -38.61
C MET A 1 21.60 -18.70 -37.37
N LEU A 2 21.12 -17.63 -36.74
CA LEU A 2 20.46 -17.56 -35.43
C LEU A 2 19.00 -18.02 -35.60
N ALA A 3 18.50 -18.93 -34.77
CA ALA A 3 17.07 -19.26 -34.71
C ALA A 3 16.56 -18.97 -33.30
N VAL A 4 16.03 -17.76 -33.12
CA VAL A 4 15.35 -17.31 -31.91
C VAL A 4 13.89 -17.67 -32.05
N ALA A 5 13.37 -18.50 -31.15
CA ALA A 5 11.94 -18.76 -31.01
C ALA A 5 11.48 -18.13 -29.69
N LEU A 6 10.97 -16.91 -29.76
CA LEU A 6 10.31 -16.25 -28.63
C LEU A 6 8.81 -16.56 -28.75
N LEU A 7 8.29 -17.35 -27.82
CA LEU A 7 6.86 -17.63 -27.73
C LEU A 7 6.20 -16.57 -26.85
N ALA A 8 5.43 -15.67 -27.48
CA ALA A 8 4.60 -14.69 -26.80
C ALA A 8 3.27 -15.34 -26.41
N VAL A 9 2.96 -15.38 -25.11
CA VAL A 9 1.62 -15.73 -24.63
C VAL A 9 0.97 -14.48 -24.08
N ALA A 10 0.01 -13.97 -24.84
CA ALA A 10 -0.89 -12.90 -24.46
C ALA A 10 -1.98 -13.44 -23.52
N GLY A 11 -2.29 -12.69 -22.47
CA GLY A 11 -3.35 -13.01 -21.52
C GLY A 11 -3.69 -11.82 -20.64
N VAL A 12 -4.19 -10.74 -21.24
CA VAL A 12 -4.77 -9.61 -20.50
C VAL A 12 -6.13 -10.05 -19.96
N VAL A 13 -6.18 -10.43 -18.68
CA VAL A 13 -7.44 -10.63 -17.95
C VAL A 13 -7.92 -9.26 -17.48
N GLY A 14 -9.09 -8.85 -17.98
CA GLY A 14 -9.68 -7.54 -17.74
C GLY A 14 -10.05 -7.28 -16.29
N THR A 15 -9.74 -6.08 -15.82
CA THR A 15 -10.21 -5.50 -14.55
C THR A 15 -11.62 -4.95 -14.72
N ASN A 16 -12.55 -5.39 -13.87
CA ASN A 16 -13.80 -4.66 -13.63
C ASN A 16 -14.40 -5.02 -12.26
N ALA A 17 -13.91 -4.34 -11.22
CA ALA A 17 -14.56 -4.28 -9.92
C ALA A 17 -14.60 -2.83 -9.43
N VAL A 18 -15.26 -1.96 -10.21
CA VAL A 18 -15.63 -0.60 -9.77
C VAL A 18 -17.15 -0.52 -9.72
N ARG A 19 -17.78 -1.27 -8.81
CA ARG A 19 -19.23 -1.15 -8.61
C ARG A 19 -19.75 -1.62 -7.25
N GLU A 20 -19.04 -1.36 -6.16
CA GLU A 20 -19.63 -1.60 -4.82
C GLU A 20 -19.88 -0.35 -3.99
N LEU A 21 -19.49 0.85 -4.44
CA LEU A 21 -19.73 2.07 -3.66
C LEU A 21 -21.12 2.71 -3.87
N ARG A 22 -22.08 2.04 -4.52
CA ARG A 22 -23.37 2.67 -4.87
C ARG A 22 -24.64 1.86 -4.57
N GLU A 23 -24.61 0.91 -3.64
CA GLU A 23 -25.85 0.26 -3.19
C GLU A 23 -25.86 -0.01 -1.69
N VAL A 24 -26.17 1.02 -0.89
CA VAL A 24 -27.02 0.84 0.30
C VAL A 24 -27.90 2.09 0.44
N THR A 25 -29.03 2.08 -0.26
CA THR A 25 -30.20 2.88 0.12
C THR A 25 -31.20 1.89 0.71
N GLY A 26 -31.48 1.97 2.01
CA GLY A 26 -32.48 1.10 2.62
C GLY A 26 -32.51 1.03 4.14
N ILE A 27 -33.17 2.03 4.76
CA ILE A 27 -34.10 1.97 5.92
C ILE A 27 -33.84 1.00 7.09
N GLY A 28 -33.82 1.55 8.30
CA GLY A 28 -34.03 0.84 9.56
C GLY A 28 -33.98 1.78 10.77
N GLU A 29 -35.12 2.32 11.19
CA GLU A 29 -35.27 3.01 12.48
C GLU A 29 -35.03 2.01 13.62
N GLY A 30 -33.94 2.19 14.36
CA GLY A 30 -33.64 1.44 15.56
C GLY A 30 -33.05 2.39 16.62
N THR A 31 -33.80 2.59 17.70
CA THR A 31 -33.39 3.41 18.85
C THR A 31 -32.08 2.90 19.44
N VAL A 32 -31.03 3.72 19.39
CA VAL A 32 -29.75 3.44 20.05
C VAL A 32 -29.71 4.19 21.37
N MET A 33 -29.58 3.45 22.47
CA MET A 33 -29.27 3.99 23.80
C MET A 33 -28.01 4.87 23.73
N SER A 34 -28.11 6.10 24.24
CA SER A 34 -27.01 7.05 24.31
C SER A 34 -25.92 6.51 25.24
N LEU A 35 -24.80 6.08 24.66
CA LEU A 35 -23.52 6.03 25.35
C LEU A 35 -23.05 7.47 25.55
N ASP A 36 -22.47 7.77 26.71
CA ASP A 36 -22.10 9.11 27.15
C ASP A 36 -21.44 9.97 26.06
N ASP A 37 -21.91 11.22 26.01
CA ASP A 37 -21.57 12.31 25.10
C ASP A 37 -20.09 12.72 25.22
N THR A 38 -19.19 11.86 24.72
CA THR A 38 -17.86 12.32 24.36
C THR A 38 -18.03 13.11 23.08
N ALA A 39 -18.19 14.43 23.23
CA ALA A 39 -18.35 15.35 22.12
C ALA A 39 -17.34 14.99 20.99
N PRO A 40 -17.82 14.72 19.77
CA PRO A 40 -16.93 14.35 18.68
C PRO A 40 -15.90 15.46 18.46
N PRO A 41 -14.67 15.12 18.04
CA PRO A 41 -13.62 16.11 17.82
C PRO A 41 -14.15 17.20 16.88
N LYS A 42 -14.07 18.47 17.33
CA LYS A 42 -14.73 19.64 16.72
C LYS A 42 -14.35 19.88 15.25
N SER A 43 -13.22 19.36 14.78
CA SER A 43 -12.88 19.27 13.36
C SER A 43 -11.54 18.55 13.19
N VAL A 44 -11.32 18.01 12.00
CA VAL A 44 -9.99 17.61 11.55
C VAL A 44 -9.27 18.87 11.03
N PRO A 45 -8.01 19.14 11.42
CA PRO A 45 -7.29 20.31 10.94
C PRO A 45 -7.23 20.38 9.40
N PRO A 46 -7.31 21.57 8.79
CA PRO A 46 -7.05 21.73 7.37
C PRO A 46 -5.65 21.21 7.04
N GLY A 47 -5.55 20.25 6.11
CA GLY A 47 -4.28 19.63 5.71
C GLY A 47 -3.95 18.28 6.38
N ALA A 48 -4.80 17.75 7.25
CA ALA A 48 -4.57 16.40 7.79
C ALA A 48 -4.84 15.33 6.72
N VAL A 49 -3.77 14.70 6.21
CA VAL A 49 -3.87 13.55 5.32
C VAL A 49 -3.70 12.27 6.14
N ARG A 50 -4.76 11.44 6.20
CA ARG A 50 -4.62 10.06 6.70
C ARG A 50 -3.96 9.24 5.60
N LEU A 51 -2.64 9.06 5.72
CA LEU A 51 -1.91 8.17 4.81
C LEU A 51 -2.26 6.71 5.14
N PRO A 52 -2.47 5.87 4.11
CA PRO A 52 -2.60 4.43 4.31
C PRO A 52 -1.45 3.89 5.16
N VAL A 53 -1.78 2.98 6.08
CA VAL A 53 -0.83 2.35 7.01
C VAL A 53 -1.01 0.85 6.99
N LEU A 54 0.10 0.12 6.87
CA LEU A 54 0.18 -1.32 7.09
C LEU A 54 0.49 -1.57 8.56
N LEU A 55 -0.42 -2.25 9.26
CA LEU A 55 -0.20 -2.72 10.61
C LEU A 55 0.30 -4.16 10.59
N LEU A 56 1.43 -4.39 11.23
CA LEU A 56 2.08 -5.69 11.38
C LEU A 56 2.04 -6.11 12.85
N LYS A 57 2.38 -7.38 13.11
CA LYS A 57 2.43 -7.93 14.47
C LYS A 57 3.38 -7.12 15.35
N GLY A 58 3.03 -6.97 16.63
CA GLY A 58 3.85 -6.21 17.60
C GLY A 58 3.78 -4.70 17.43
N ASP A 59 2.64 -4.19 16.95
CA ASP A 59 2.35 -2.77 16.73
C ASP A 59 3.30 -2.04 15.75
N VAL A 60 4.04 -2.81 14.95
CA VAL A 60 4.90 -2.31 13.88
C VAL A 60 4.03 -1.75 12.76
N ARG A 61 4.40 -0.56 12.24
CA ARG A 61 3.58 0.16 11.25
C ARG A 61 4.43 0.74 10.14
N VAL A 62 4.10 0.43 8.90
CA VAL A 62 4.67 1.06 7.71
C VAL A 62 3.62 1.99 7.10
N ARG A 63 3.98 3.22 6.79
CA ARG A 63 3.09 4.24 6.22
C ARG A 63 3.53 4.61 4.81
N ILE A 64 2.59 5.08 4.00
CA ILE A 64 2.94 5.87 2.82
C ILE A 64 3.81 7.06 3.28
N GLY A 65 4.86 7.35 2.52
CA GLY A 65 5.83 8.39 2.81
C GLY A 65 7.02 7.96 3.67
N ASP A 66 6.97 6.81 4.34
CA ASP A 66 8.14 6.30 5.07
C ASP A 66 9.28 6.03 4.08
N SER A 67 10.51 6.39 4.44
CA SER A 67 11.66 6.16 3.56
C SER A 67 12.14 4.71 3.61
N ALA A 68 12.84 4.25 2.58
CA ALA A 68 13.40 2.89 2.54
C ALA A 68 14.33 2.62 3.74
N SER A 69 15.12 3.62 4.18
CA SER A 69 15.97 3.51 5.35
C SER A 69 15.18 3.40 6.67
N GLN A 70 14.07 4.14 6.80
CA GLN A 70 13.15 4.02 7.93
C GLN A 70 12.51 2.63 7.98
N VAL A 71 12.02 2.14 6.84
CA VAL A 71 11.43 0.79 6.71
C VAL A 71 12.45 -0.29 7.08
N ALA A 72 13.69 -0.19 6.57
CA ALA A 72 14.74 -1.15 6.90
C ALA A 72 15.12 -1.15 8.39
N THR A 73 15.10 0.02 9.03
CA THR A 73 15.34 0.16 10.48
C THR A 73 14.21 -0.45 11.29
N LEU A 74 12.97 -0.26 10.85
CA LEU A 74 11.77 -0.74 11.53
C LEU A 74 11.60 -2.26 11.42
N LEU A 75 11.73 -2.81 10.20
CA LEU A 75 11.49 -4.23 9.93
C LEU A 75 12.72 -5.10 10.17
N GLY A 76 13.91 -4.50 10.15
CA GLY A 76 15.19 -5.20 10.17
C GLY A 76 15.63 -5.65 8.78
N ARG A 77 16.95 -5.75 8.58
CA ARG A 77 17.57 -6.06 7.27
C ARG A 77 17.20 -7.43 6.69
N GLY A 78 16.70 -8.36 7.50
CA GLY A 78 16.29 -9.70 7.06
C GLY A 78 14.83 -9.79 6.58
N ALA A 79 14.05 -8.72 6.71
CA ALA A 79 12.64 -8.74 6.34
C ALA A 79 12.41 -8.56 4.85
N GLU A 80 13.34 -7.93 4.11
CA GLU A 80 13.24 -7.85 2.65
C GLU A 80 13.56 -9.24 2.05
N VAL A 81 12.64 -9.74 1.24
CA VAL A 81 12.73 -11.07 0.63
C VAL A 81 12.63 -10.98 -0.89
N GLY A 82 13.18 -11.97 -1.58
CA GLY A 82 13.10 -12.05 -3.04
C GLY A 82 13.92 -10.98 -3.77
N ARG A 83 13.59 -10.78 -5.04
CA ARG A 83 14.26 -9.81 -5.92
C ARG A 83 13.45 -8.52 -5.95
N HIS A 84 14.11 -7.37 -5.91
CA HIS A 84 13.47 -6.10 -6.21
C HIS A 84 13.32 -5.88 -7.72
N ASP A 85 12.30 -5.13 -8.10
CA ASP A 85 12.09 -4.74 -9.50
C ASP A 85 11.97 -3.23 -9.65
N VAL A 86 12.39 -2.70 -10.79
CA VAL A 86 12.26 -1.28 -11.12
C VAL A 86 11.29 -1.16 -12.28
N GLU A 87 10.11 -0.62 -11.99
CA GLU A 87 9.07 -0.38 -12.97
C GLU A 87 9.15 1.06 -13.46
N ARG A 88 9.30 1.25 -14.78
CA ARG A 88 9.24 2.59 -15.38
C ARG A 88 7.80 2.95 -15.70
N THR A 89 7.32 4.04 -15.12
CA THR A 89 5.96 4.54 -15.37
C THR A 89 5.99 5.95 -15.97
N ALA A 90 4.88 6.39 -16.54
CA ALA A 90 4.77 7.76 -17.06
C ALA A 90 4.97 8.83 -15.97
N ASP A 91 4.64 8.49 -14.71
CA ASP A 91 4.76 9.36 -13.54
C ASP A 91 6.14 9.27 -12.86
N GLY A 92 7.07 8.50 -13.44
CA GLY A 92 8.42 8.27 -12.92
C GLY A 92 8.73 6.81 -12.59
N ASP A 93 9.99 6.54 -12.29
CA ASP A 93 10.44 5.19 -11.96
C ASP A 93 9.99 4.80 -10.53
N ARG A 94 9.57 3.55 -10.37
CA ARG A 94 9.13 2.96 -9.12
C ARG A 94 9.98 1.75 -8.78
N LEU A 95 10.30 1.59 -7.51
CA LEU A 95 11.03 0.43 -6.98
C LEU A 95 10.07 -0.45 -6.20
N VAL A 96 9.91 -1.71 -6.63
CA VAL A 96 9.07 -2.70 -5.95
C VAL A 96 9.96 -3.61 -5.11
N ARG A 97 9.64 -3.75 -3.82
CA ARG A 97 10.34 -4.67 -2.90
C ARG A 97 9.34 -5.53 -2.16
N PHE A 98 9.70 -6.79 -1.94
CA PHE A 98 8.89 -7.75 -1.20
C PHE A 98 9.42 -7.90 0.22
N TYR A 99 8.51 -8.06 1.17
CA TYR A 99 8.82 -8.19 2.58
C TYR A 99 8.06 -9.34 3.21
N GLU A 100 8.70 -9.98 4.17
CA GLU A 100 8.10 -10.93 5.09
C GLU A 100 8.40 -10.48 6.53
N TYR A 101 7.35 -10.24 7.31
CA TYR A 101 7.47 -9.88 8.71
C TYR A 101 6.54 -10.76 9.54
N GLY A 102 7.13 -11.67 10.32
CA GLY A 102 6.37 -12.73 10.99
C GLY A 102 5.71 -13.66 9.98
N ASP A 103 4.39 -13.73 10.01
CA ASP A 103 3.53 -14.52 9.12
C ASP A 103 2.92 -13.68 7.98
N THR A 104 3.27 -12.39 7.89
CA THR A 104 2.69 -11.47 6.92
C THR A 104 3.64 -11.21 5.77
N ARG A 105 3.20 -11.51 4.55
CA ARG A 105 3.87 -11.14 3.29
C ARG A 105 3.19 -9.95 2.65
N PHE A 106 4.00 -9.02 2.18
CA PHE A 106 3.53 -7.80 1.55
C PHE A 106 4.61 -7.27 0.62
N LEU A 107 4.24 -6.34 -0.24
CA LEU A 107 5.19 -5.58 -1.06
C LEU A 107 4.96 -4.09 -0.86
N LEU A 108 6.06 -3.35 -0.91
CA LEU A 108 6.08 -1.90 -0.88
C LEU A 108 6.56 -1.41 -2.23
N VAL A 109 5.84 -0.43 -2.76
CA VAL A 109 6.25 0.30 -3.96
C VAL A 109 6.81 1.63 -3.50
N PHE A 110 8.04 1.93 -3.90
CA PHE A 110 8.72 3.18 -3.57
C PHE A 110 8.77 4.09 -4.81
N SER A 111 8.53 5.38 -4.62
CA SER A 111 8.74 6.39 -5.66
C SER A 111 10.21 6.80 -5.71
N LEU A 112 10.83 6.73 -6.89
CA LEU A 112 12.21 7.18 -7.10
C LEU A 112 12.30 8.65 -7.54
N VAL A 113 11.17 9.34 -7.72
CA VAL A 113 11.14 10.67 -8.36
C VAL A 113 11.82 11.73 -7.51
N GLU A 114 11.44 11.83 -6.23
CA GLU A 114 11.89 12.92 -5.36
C GLU A 114 13.24 12.60 -4.69
N SER A 115 13.44 11.34 -4.29
CA SER A 115 14.61 10.91 -3.51
C SER A 115 15.11 9.53 -3.97
N PRO A 116 15.81 9.41 -5.11
CA PRO A 116 16.26 8.11 -5.62
C PRO A 116 17.16 7.32 -4.66
N GLN A 117 17.91 8.00 -3.80
CA GLN A 117 18.87 7.38 -2.86
C GLN A 117 18.21 6.82 -1.59
N ASP A 118 17.09 7.42 -1.17
CA ASP A 118 16.29 6.94 -0.04
C ASP A 118 14.81 7.13 -0.39
N PRO A 119 14.28 6.29 -1.28
CA PRO A 119 12.96 6.52 -1.85
C PRO A 119 11.87 6.27 -0.82
N VAL A 120 10.71 6.88 -1.02
CA VAL A 120 9.59 6.84 -0.08
C VAL A 120 8.50 5.88 -0.54
N VAL A 121 7.85 5.21 0.42
CA VAL A 121 6.72 4.31 0.13
C VAL A 121 5.60 5.11 -0.53
N ALA A 122 5.24 4.74 -1.75
CA ALA A 122 4.15 5.32 -2.52
C ALA A 122 2.88 4.46 -2.46
N ASP A 123 3.04 3.12 -2.46
CA ASP A 123 1.92 2.18 -2.37
C ASP A 123 2.29 0.97 -1.49
N ILE A 124 1.25 0.34 -0.92
CA ILE A 124 1.35 -0.84 -0.05
C ILE A 124 0.37 -1.90 -0.56
N TYR A 125 0.86 -3.12 -0.78
CA TYR A 125 0.01 -4.24 -1.16
C TYR A 125 0.27 -5.43 -0.22
N ARG A 126 -0.81 -6.03 0.28
CA ARG A 126 -0.78 -7.22 1.13
C ARG A 126 -1.31 -8.41 0.33
N HIS A 127 -0.62 -9.55 0.44
CA HIS A 127 -1.07 -10.82 -0.11
C HIS A 127 -1.99 -11.56 0.86
#